data_AF-A0A7S2YPP6-F1
#
_entry.id   AF-A0A7S2YPP6-F1
#
_cell.length_a   1.000
_cell.length_b   1.000
_cell.length_c   1.000
_cell.angle_alpha   90.00
_cell.angle_beta   90.00
_cell.angle_gamma   90.00
#
_symmetry.space_group_name_H-M   'P 1'
#
loop_
_entity.id
_entity.type
_entity.pdbx_description
1 polymer ?
#
loop_
_entity_poly.entity_id
_entity_poly.type
_entity_poly.pdbx_seq_one_letter_code
_entity_poly.pdbx_strand_id
1 'polypeptide(L)'
;MAEEARGICVRDVKATAFITAYAEHLKNSDKFDLPVWADTVKTGVFKELAPYGDDWYYIRAASIARKVYLRPGLGVGQMQKWYGGNYRRGARTEHFRKASSGLIRSVLLQLEEMKVVEKLPSGGRR
;
A
#
# COMPACT_ATOMS: atom_id res chain seq x y z
N MET A 1 -18.30 -32.77 4.77
CA MET A 1 -16.89 -32.95 5.16
C MET A 1 -16.46 -31.66 5.83
N ALA A 2 -16.41 -31.66 7.16
CA ALA A 2 -15.96 -30.50 7.91
C ALA A 2 -14.43 -30.46 7.76
N GLU A 3 -13.94 -29.46 7.03
CA GLU A 3 -12.51 -29.16 6.94
C GLU A 3 -12.04 -28.76 8.34
N GLU A 4 -11.00 -29.42 8.86
CA GLU A 4 -10.35 -29.03 10.12
C GLU A 4 -9.99 -27.55 10.03
N ALA A 5 -10.48 -26.74 10.99
CA ALA A 5 -10.22 -25.32 11.02
C ALA A 5 -8.75 -25.06 11.41
N ARG A 6 -7.83 -25.24 10.46
CA ARG A 6 -6.46 -24.71 10.55
C ARG A 6 -6.54 -23.19 10.60
N GLY A 7 -5.71 -22.54 11.41
CA GLY A 7 -5.59 -21.08 11.41
C GLY A 7 -5.19 -20.59 10.01
N ILE A 8 -6.10 -19.88 9.33
CA ILE A 8 -5.84 -19.34 8.00
C ILE A 8 -4.99 -18.08 8.16
N CYS A 9 -3.76 -18.09 7.63
CA CYS A 9 -2.88 -16.93 7.65
C CYS A 9 -3.03 -16.09 6.37
N VAL A 10 -2.57 -14.84 6.39
CA VAL A 10 -2.52 -13.96 5.20
C VAL A 10 -1.68 -14.56 4.05
N ARG A 11 -0.81 -15.52 4.36
CA ARG A 11 -0.01 -16.29 3.39
C ARG A 11 -0.84 -17.28 2.58
N ASP A 12 -1.92 -17.80 3.17
CA ASP A 12 -2.79 -18.83 2.56
C ASP A 12 -3.90 -18.23 1.70
N VAL A 13 -4.11 -16.91 1.79
CA VAL A 13 -5.15 -16.18 1.06
C VAL A 13 -4.59 -15.53 -0.19
N LYS A 14 -5.36 -15.60 -1.30
CA LYS A 14 -5.04 -14.88 -2.53
C LYS A 14 -4.92 -13.39 -2.26
N ALA A 15 -3.85 -12.77 -2.76
CA ALA A 15 -3.53 -11.37 -2.49
C ALA A 15 -4.67 -10.41 -2.84
N THR A 16 -5.36 -10.64 -3.98
CA THR A 16 -6.48 -9.80 -4.42
C THR A 16 -7.65 -9.85 -3.44
N ALA A 17 -8.02 -11.05 -2.98
CA ALA A 17 -9.14 -11.23 -2.05
C ALA A 17 -8.86 -10.54 -0.71
N PHE A 18 -7.64 -10.69 -0.17
CA PHE A 18 -7.23 -9.99 1.05
C PHE A 18 -7.27 -8.47 0.89
N ILE A 19 -6.72 -7.95 -0.21
CA ILE A 19 -6.62 -6.49 -0.43
C ILE A 19 -8.01 -5.87 -0.54
N THR A 20 -8.93 -6.49 -1.28
CA THR A 20 -10.31 -5.99 -1.42
C THR A 20 -11.03 -5.98 -0.08
N ALA A 21 -11.05 -7.11 0.63
CA ALA A 21 -11.74 -7.21 1.93
C ALA A 21 -11.14 -6.27 2.99
N TYR A 22 -9.82 -6.13 3.03
CA TYR A 22 -9.18 -5.24 4.00
C TYR A 22 -9.35 -3.75 3.63
N ALA A 23 -9.44 -3.42 2.34
CA ALA A 23 -9.76 -2.04 1.93
C ALA A 23 -11.18 -1.64 2.37
N GLU A 24 -12.16 -2.53 2.22
CA GLU A 24 -13.52 -2.34 2.73
C GLU A 24 -13.53 -2.18 4.26
N HIS A 25 -12.76 -3.00 4.98
CA HIS A 25 -12.61 -2.86 6.44
C HIS A 25 -12.00 -1.52 6.86
N LEU A 26 -11.00 -1.02 6.13
CA LEU A 26 -10.40 0.29 6.40
C LEU A 26 -11.38 1.43 6.11
N LYS A 27 -12.20 1.30 5.07
CA LYS A 27 -13.25 2.28 4.74
C LYS A 27 -14.33 2.38 5.81
N ASN A 28 -14.70 1.25 6.41
CA ASN A 28 -15.67 1.19 7.49
C ASN A 28 -15.06 1.55 8.87
N SER A 29 -13.75 1.74 8.97
CA SER A 29 -13.09 2.09 10.22
C SER A 29 -12.95 3.60 10.35
N ASP A 30 -13.46 4.18 11.44
CA ASP A 30 -13.36 5.61 11.76
C ASP A 30 -11.93 6.10 12.08
N LYS A 31 -10.92 5.22 11.98
CA LYS A 31 -9.52 5.52 12.32
C LYS A 31 -8.62 5.73 11.09
N PHE A 32 -9.16 5.57 9.89
CA PHE A 32 -8.39 5.68 8.66
C PHE A 32 -8.96 6.78 7.76
N ASP A 33 -8.48 8.00 7.99
CA ASP A 33 -8.94 9.17 7.27
C ASP A 33 -8.32 9.31 5.89
N LEU A 34 -9.15 9.62 4.90
CA LEU A 34 -8.69 9.98 3.57
C LEU A 34 -8.05 11.38 3.62
N PRO A 35 -6.78 11.53 3.22
CA PRO A 35 -6.14 12.84 3.23
C PRO A 35 -6.73 13.75 2.15
N VAL A 36 -6.87 15.05 2.44
CA VAL A 36 -7.47 16.08 1.55
C VAL A 36 -6.85 16.12 0.15
N TRP A 37 -5.57 15.79 0.02
CA TRP A 37 -4.86 15.80 -1.25
C TRP A 37 -5.07 14.52 -2.08
N ALA A 38 -5.75 13.48 -1.58
CA ALA A 38 -5.89 12.19 -2.25
C ALA A 38 -6.51 12.30 -3.64
N ASP A 39 -7.44 13.23 -3.84
CA ASP A 39 -8.16 13.38 -5.11
C ASP A 39 -7.33 14.05 -6.21
N THR A 40 -6.30 14.81 -5.82
CA THR A 40 -5.51 15.63 -6.74
C THR A 40 -4.19 14.96 -7.12
N VAL A 41 -3.65 14.07 -6.27
CA VAL A 41 -2.28 13.57 -6.44
C VAL A 41 -2.19 12.36 -7.37
N LYS A 42 -0.98 12.20 -7.93
CA LYS A 42 -0.60 11.02 -8.70
C LYS A 42 0.20 10.05 -7.85
N THR A 43 0.05 8.76 -8.12
CA THR A 43 0.74 7.70 -7.36
C THR A 43 2.26 7.66 -7.61
N GLY A 44 2.72 8.24 -8.71
CA GLY A 44 4.13 8.41 -9.03
C GLY A 44 4.32 9.34 -10.22
N VAL A 45 5.55 9.79 -10.43
CA VAL A 45 5.92 10.70 -11.54
C VAL A 45 5.64 10.09 -12.91
N PHE A 46 5.60 8.75 -12.99
CA PHE A 46 5.39 8.02 -14.24
C PHE A 46 3.92 7.89 -14.64
N LYS A 47 2.98 8.42 -13.85
CA LYS A 47 1.56 8.48 -14.19
C LYS A 47 1.21 9.88 -14.71
N GLU A 48 0.38 9.92 -15.74
CA GLU A 48 -0.13 11.17 -16.31
C GLU A 48 -1.30 11.70 -15.49
N LEU A 49 -2.22 10.80 -15.10
CA LEU A 49 -3.46 11.11 -14.39
C LEU A 49 -3.49 10.52 -12.97
N ALA A 50 -4.35 11.07 -12.12
CA ALA A 50 -4.67 10.53 -10.81
C ALA A 50 -5.47 9.20 -10.95
N PRO A 51 -5.46 8.33 -9.94
CA PRO A 51 -6.29 7.13 -9.94
C PRO A 51 -7.78 7.48 -9.98
N TYR A 52 -8.55 6.76 -10.80
CA TYR A 52 -9.97 7.05 -11.05
C TYR A 52 -10.95 6.53 -9.99
N GLY A 53 -10.53 5.69 -9.06
CA GLY A 53 -11.45 5.09 -8.08
C GLY A 53 -11.24 5.69 -6.70
N ASP A 54 -12.30 6.21 -6.07
CA ASP A 54 -12.26 6.86 -4.75
C ASP A 54 -11.60 5.98 -3.67
N ASP A 55 -11.71 4.66 -3.81
CA ASP A 55 -11.16 3.70 -2.86
C ASP A 55 -9.66 3.38 -3.06
N TRP A 56 -8.98 4.05 -4.01
CA TRP A 56 -7.60 3.72 -4.38
C TRP A 56 -6.61 3.84 -3.20
N TYR A 57 -6.87 4.78 -2.28
CA TYR A 57 -6.03 5.01 -1.11
C TYR A 57 -6.13 3.85 -0.11
N TYR A 58 -7.35 3.35 0.14
CA TYR A 58 -7.61 2.18 0.98
C TYR A 58 -7.00 0.90 0.37
N ILE A 59 -7.14 0.71 -0.94
CA ILE A 59 -6.51 -0.40 -1.67
C ILE A 59 -4.98 -0.34 -1.53
N ARG A 60 -4.40 0.86 -1.60
CA ARG A 60 -2.95 1.07 -1.41
C ARG A 60 -2.54 0.72 0.02
N ALA A 61 -3.33 1.15 1.01
CA ALA A 61 -3.10 0.86 2.42
C ALA A 61 -3.13 -0.64 2.72
N ALA A 62 -4.14 -1.34 2.21
CA ALA A 62 -4.25 -2.79 2.34
C ALA A 62 -3.07 -3.53 1.70
N SER A 63 -2.65 -3.12 0.51
CA SER A 63 -1.48 -3.68 -0.16
C SER A 63 -0.17 -3.43 0.61
N ILE A 64 -0.02 -2.25 1.22
CA ILE A 64 1.14 -1.91 2.06
C ILE A 64 1.15 -2.75 3.33
N ALA A 65 0.04 -2.83 4.06
CA ALA A 65 -0.09 -3.63 5.27
C ALA A 65 0.26 -5.11 5.01
N ARG A 66 -0.28 -5.69 3.93
CA ARG A 66 0.06 -7.07 3.52
C ARG A 66 1.55 -7.27 3.26
N LYS A 67 2.19 -6.31 2.61
CA LYS A 67 3.63 -6.41 2.28
C LYS A 67 4.51 -6.30 3.53
N VAL A 68 4.15 -5.44 4.48
CA VAL A 68 4.84 -5.34 5.78
C VAL A 68 4.74 -6.65 6.54
N TYR A 69 3.54 -7.23 6.62
CA TYR A 69 3.33 -8.53 7.26
C TYR A 69 4.18 -9.65 6.63
N LEU A 70 4.24 -9.71 5.29
CA LEU A 70 4.98 -10.78 4.61
C LEU A 70 6.51 -10.62 4.70
N ARG A 71 6.99 -9.38 4.80
CA ARG A 71 8.42 -9.05 4.82
C ARG A 71 8.64 -7.97 5.90
N PRO A 72 8.97 -8.35 7.14
CA PRO A 72 9.30 -7.37 8.18
C PRO A 72 10.62 -6.65 7.86
N GLY A 73 10.79 -5.43 8.38
CA GLY A 73 11.99 -4.61 8.16
C GLY A 73 11.93 -3.74 6.90
N LEU A 74 10.76 -3.58 6.28
CA LEU A 74 10.63 -2.78 5.06
C LEU A 74 10.70 -1.27 5.32
N GLY A 75 11.48 -0.59 4.50
CA GLY A 75 11.53 0.88 4.42
C GLY A 75 10.75 1.46 3.24
N VAL A 76 10.47 2.77 3.32
CA VAL A 76 9.76 3.53 2.25
C VAL A 76 10.47 3.39 0.90
N GLY A 77 11.80 3.44 0.87
CA GLY A 77 12.58 3.35 -0.37
C GLY A 77 12.42 2.03 -1.12
N GLN A 78 12.18 0.92 -0.42
CA GLN A 78 11.94 -0.38 -1.04
C GLN A 78 10.50 -0.47 -1.59
N MET A 79 9.53 0.05 -0.84
CA MET A 79 8.15 0.16 -1.32
C MET A 79 8.03 1.05 -2.56
N GLN A 80 8.80 2.15 -2.61
CA GLN A 80 8.88 3.01 -3.79
C GLN A 80 9.37 2.29 -5.05
N LYS A 81 10.25 1.30 -4.90
CA LYS A 81 10.70 0.48 -6.03
C LYS A 81 9.61 -0.50 -6.46
N TRP A 82 8.90 -1.13 -5.52
CA TRP A 82 7.83 -2.08 -5.83
C TRP A 82 6.60 -1.46 -6.48
N TYR A 83 6.22 -0.26 -6.04
CA TYR A 83 5.12 0.49 -6.65
C TYR A 83 5.59 1.41 -7.79
N GLY A 84 6.89 1.40 -8.09
CA GLY A 84 7.45 2.13 -9.23
C GLY A 84 6.99 1.54 -10.54
N GLY A 85 7.29 2.24 -11.62
CA GLY A 85 6.84 1.84 -12.95
C GLY A 85 7.71 2.42 -14.04
N ASN A 86 7.40 2.02 -15.26
CA ASN A 86 8.07 2.51 -16.44
C ASN A 86 7.56 3.92 -16.80
N TYR A 87 8.48 4.86 -17.04
CA TYR A 87 8.13 6.23 -17.39
C TYR A 87 8.36 6.50 -18.87
N ARG A 88 7.27 6.74 -19.59
CA ARG A 88 7.29 7.17 -20.99
C ARG A 88 7.78 8.61 -21.07
N ARG A 89 8.83 8.85 -21.86
CA ARG A 89 9.47 10.17 -22.03
C ARG A 89 9.23 10.78 -23.43
N GLY A 90 8.15 10.38 -24.09
CA GLY A 90 7.86 10.76 -25.47
C GLY A 90 8.81 10.04 -26.44
N ALA A 91 9.67 10.80 -27.13
CA ALA A 91 10.61 10.28 -28.12
C ALA A 91 11.86 9.60 -27.53
N ARG A 92 12.15 9.80 -26.24
CA ARG A 92 13.32 9.20 -25.57
C ARG A 92 12.96 7.84 -24.97
N THR A 93 13.96 6.96 -24.86
CA THR A 93 13.83 5.65 -24.21
C THR A 93 13.22 5.74 -22.82
N GLU A 94 12.38 4.78 -22.52
CA GLU A 94 11.68 4.68 -21.25
C GLU A 94 12.66 4.25 -20.15
N HIS A 95 12.44 4.78 -18.94
CA HIS A 95 13.25 4.43 -17.78
C HIS A 95 12.37 4.17 -16.57
N PHE A 96 12.82 3.27 -15.70
CA PHE A 96 12.16 3.04 -14.42
C PHE A 96 12.17 4.29 -13.54
N ARG A 97 11.01 4.64 -12.99
CA ARG A 97 10.85 5.70 -11.99
C ARG A 97 10.14 5.17 -10.74
N LYS A 98 10.59 5.67 -9.59
CA LYS A 98 10.05 5.32 -8.27
C LYS A 98 8.66 5.91 -8.07
N ALA A 99 7.85 5.26 -7.24
CA ALA A 99 6.58 5.80 -6.77
C ALA A 99 6.76 6.99 -5.82
N SER A 100 5.67 7.72 -5.57
CA SER A 100 5.66 8.84 -4.61
C SER A 100 5.98 8.34 -3.20
N SER A 101 7.03 8.90 -2.58
CA SER A 101 7.41 8.61 -1.18
C SER A 101 6.40 9.17 -0.21
N GLY A 102 5.89 10.39 -0.45
CA GLY A 102 4.96 11.07 0.45
C GLY A 102 3.67 10.27 0.66
N LEU A 103 3.14 9.72 -0.44
CA LEU A 103 1.96 8.87 -0.42
C LEU A 103 2.18 7.60 0.40
N ILE A 104 3.26 6.85 0.14
CA ILE A 104 3.59 5.62 0.89
C ILE A 104 3.82 5.94 2.37
N ARG A 105 4.48 7.07 2.67
CA ARG A 105 4.74 7.50 4.04
C ARG A 105 3.46 7.88 4.78
N SER A 106 2.53 8.59 4.13
CA SER A 106 1.24 8.96 4.75
C SER A 106 0.45 7.73 5.20
N VAL A 107 0.35 6.73 4.33
CA VAL A 107 -0.31 5.46 4.63
C VAL A 107 0.35 4.75 5.81
N LEU A 108 1.70 4.70 5.82
CA LEU A 108 2.43 4.07 6.91
C LEU A 108 2.21 4.79 8.24
N LEU A 109 2.15 6.12 8.25
CA LEU A 109 1.87 6.88 9.48
C LEU A 109 0.47 6.60 10.02
N GLN A 110 -0.55 6.57 9.15
CA GLN A 110 -1.93 6.23 9.56
C GLN A 110 -2.05 4.79 10.06
N LEU A 111 -1.40 3.82 9.38
CA LEU A 111 -1.39 2.43 9.84
C LEU A 111 -0.65 2.25 11.18
N GLU A 112 0.30 3.13 11.50
CA GLU A 112 0.99 3.16 12.80
C GLU A 112 0.09 3.72 13.89
N GLU A 113 -0.69 4.76 13.60
CA GLU A 113 -1.70 5.32 14.50
C GLU A 113 -2.81 4.30 14.82
N MET A 114 -3.24 3.52 13.83
CA MET A 114 -4.15 2.39 14.01
C MET A 114 -3.53 1.19 14.74
N LYS A 115 -2.23 1.23 15.08
CA LYS A 115 -1.45 0.13 15.69
C LYS A 115 -1.44 -1.16 14.85
N VAL A 116 -1.58 -1.04 13.54
CA VAL A 116 -1.46 -2.17 12.59
C VAL A 116 0.00 -2.44 12.25
N VAL A 117 0.83 -1.40 12.26
CA VAL A 117 2.25 -1.47 11.92
C VAL A 117 3.09 -0.82 13.02
N GLU A 118 4.19 -1.46 13.38
CA GLU A 118 5.17 -0.98 14.34
C GLU A 118 6.49 -0.58 13.68
N LYS A 119 7.22 0.34 14.29
CA LYS A 119 8.59 0.67 13.90
C LYS A 119 9.56 -0.29 14.58
N LEU A 120 10.52 -0.78 13.82
CA LEU A 120 11.63 -1.59 14.34
C LEU A 120 12.75 -0.69 14.88
N PRO A 121 13.44 -1.06 15.98
CA PRO A 121 14.59 -0.33 16.49
C PRO A 121 15.74 -0.21 15.49
N SER A 122 15.94 -1.24 14.64
CA SER A 122 16.95 -1.29 13.58
C SER A 122 16.56 -0.53 12.30
N GLY A 123 15.39 0.13 12.29
CA GLY A 123 14.81 0.76 11.12
C GLY A 123 13.87 -0.16 10.33
N GLY A 124 12.96 0.46 9.59
CA GLY A 124 11.90 -0.25 8.87
C GLY A 124 10.63 -0.43 9.71
N ARG A 125 9.76 -1.33 9.24
CA ARG A 125 8.39 -1.53 9.71
C ARG A 125 8.10 -3.02 9.89
N ARG A 126 7.35 -3.41 10.92
CA ARG A 126 6.83 -4.76 11.14
C ARG A 126 5.34 -4.74 11.42
#